data_AF-A0AA38IBT9-F1
#
_entry.id   AF-A0AA38IBT9-F1
#
_cell.length_a   1.000
_cell.length_b   1.000
_cell.length_c   1.000
_cell.angle_alpha   90.00
_cell.angle_beta   90.00
_cell.angle_gamma   90.00
#
_symmetry.space_group_name_H-M   'P 1'
#
loop_
_entity.id
_entity.type
_entity.pdbx_description
1 polymer ?
#
loop_
_entity_poly.entity_id
_entity_poly.type
_entity_poly.pdbx_seq_one_letter_code
_entity_poly.pdbx_strand_id
1 'polypeptide(L)'
;MQNAAGVDLTPKDGNSEDLRHNNINLPVDQFTKLVEAIIQCQVVPLKEQVAELVNEVQKLSTQNLQLQTEISKLSKSIEKNNTQESEHNQEVLNVKTTYAECIAKNSQNKVIVKPKSKTQNVSKTKSDILNNVNPIESSLVIGKVKNLKDGGLLLGCEDVAKFKENVKDKLSQNYNGREVKKIQPRIRIAGISDTIQKEDVLSYLVK
;
A
#
# COMPACT_ATOMS: atom_id res chain seq x y z
N MET A 1 20.45 -0.03 31.09
CA MET A 1 21.09 -1.35 31.30
C MET A 1 22.59 -1.08 31.28
N GLN A 2 23.21 -1.01 32.49
CA GLN A 2 24.18 -2.00 33.00
C GLN A 2 25.42 -2.13 32.10
N ASN A 3 26.68 -2.18 32.53
CA ASN A 3 27.45 -1.93 33.75
C ASN A 3 28.91 -2.29 33.35
N ALA A 4 29.91 -1.76 34.09
CA ALA A 4 31.26 -2.34 34.23
C ALA A 4 32.20 -2.29 32.98
N ALA A 5 33.52 -2.13 33.08
CA ALA A 5 34.45 -2.09 34.21
C ALA A 5 35.65 -1.20 33.82
N GLY A 6 36.05 -0.31 34.73
CA GLY A 6 37.38 0.28 34.69
C GLY A 6 38.38 -0.77 35.17
N VAL A 7 39.41 -1.04 34.36
CA VAL A 7 40.53 -1.90 34.73
C VAL A 7 41.62 -1.01 35.32
N ASP A 8 41.77 -1.11 36.63
CA ASP A 8 42.88 -0.59 37.42
C ASP A 8 44.12 -1.44 37.13
N LEU A 9 45.15 -0.82 36.54
CA LEU A 9 46.45 -1.44 36.25
C LEU A 9 47.50 -0.79 37.16
N THR A 10 47.52 -1.20 38.43
CA THR A 10 48.70 -1.00 39.27
C THR A 10 49.73 -2.10 38.97
N PRO A 11 51.02 -1.76 38.75
CA PRO A 11 52.06 -2.76 38.56
C PRO A 11 52.33 -3.46 39.89
N LYS A 12 52.28 -4.79 39.90
CA LYS A 12 52.81 -5.59 41.01
C LYS A 12 54.33 -5.55 40.95
N ASP A 13 54.93 -4.94 41.97
CA ASP A 13 56.34 -5.06 42.30
C ASP A 13 56.73 -6.54 42.39
N GLY A 14 57.63 -6.95 41.50
CA GLY A 14 58.22 -8.28 41.45
C GLY A 14 59.73 -8.18 41.41
N ASN A 15 60.35 -8.45 42.57
CA ASN A 15 61.72 -8.88 42.82
C ASN A 15 62.78 -8.61 41.73
N SER A 16 63.65 -7.64 42.00
CA SER A 16 64.97 -7.55 41.35
C SER A 16 65.90 -8.62 41.92
N GLU A 17 65.94 -9.79 41.29
CA GLU A 17 67.04 -10.75 41.48
C GLU A 17 68.21 -10.40 40.55
N ASP A 18 69.33 -10.02 41.18
CA ASP A 18 70.71 -10.24 40.77
C ASP A 18 71.02 -10.42 39.27
N LEU A 19 71.14 -9.30 38.55
CA LEU A 19 71.89 -9.25 37.28
C LEU A 19 73.40 -9.26 37.58
N ARG A 20 73.94 -10.44 37.90
CA ARG A 20 75.38 -10.72 37.76
C ARG A 20 75.74 -10.55 36.28
N HIS A 21 76.50 -9.50 35.98
CA HIS A 21 77.05 -9.27 34.65
C HIS A 21 78.14 -10.30 34.37
N ASN A 22 77.73 -11.48 33.90
CA ASN A 22 78.65 -12.43 33.29
C ASN A 22 79.10 -11.82 31.97
N ASN A 23 80.28 -11.21 31.98
CA ASN A 23 80.92 -10.70 30.78
C ASN A 23 81.45 -11.89 29.97
N ILE A 24 80.55 -12.51 29.20
CA ILE A 24 80.86 -13.60 28.29
C ILE A 24 81.63 -12.98 27.13
N ASN A 25 82.95 -13.06 27.17
CA ASN A 25 83.81 -12.65 26.06
C ASN A 25 83.72 -13.72 24.96
N LEU A 26 82.62 -13.72 24.22
CA LEU A 26 82.39 -14.61 23.09
C LEU A 26 83.31 -14.16 21.94
N PRO A 27 84.06 -15.06 21.28
CA PRO A 27 84.84 -14.70 20.10
C PRO A 27 83.93 -14.04 19.06
N VAL A 28 84.40 -12.97 18.42
CA VAL A 28 83.62 -12.16 17.46
C VAL A 28 82.90 -13.06 16.43
N ASP A 29 83.55 -14.12 15.95
CA ASP A 29 82.97 -15.08 15.00
C ASP A 29 81.74 -15.85 15.54
N GLN A 30 81.71 -16.18 16.84
CA GLN A 30 80.56 -16.87 17.44
C GLN A 30 79.39 -15.90 17.65
N PHE A 31 79.68 -14.64 17.98
CA PHE A 31 78.65 -13.61 18.11
C PHE A 31 78.01 -13.32 16.75
N THR A 32 78.81 -13.18 15.69
CA THR A 32 78.30 -12.99 14.32
C THR A 32 77.38 -14.13 13.88
N LYS A 33 77.75 -15.39 14.14
CA LYS A 33 76.90 -16.56 13.81
C LYS A 33 75.59 -16.57 14.59
N LEU A 34 75.60 -16.18 15.87
CA LEU A 34 74.39 -16.10 16.67
C LEU A 34 73.45 -15.01 16.15
N VAL A 35 74.00 -13.84 15.80
CA VAL A 35 73.22 -12.73 15.21
C VAL A 35 72.62 -13.14 13.86
N GLU A 36 73.39 -13.79 12.99
CA GLU A 36 72.88 -14.33 11.73
C GLU A 36 71.76 -15.35 11.95
N ALA A 37 71.91 -16.26 12.92
CA ALA A 37 70.88 -17.24 13.25
C ALA A 37 69.60 -16.57 13.78
N ILE A 38 69.71 -15.54 14.62
CA ILE A 38 68.55 -14.77 15.11
C ILE A 38 67.86 -14.06 13.94
N ILE A 39 68.62 -13.44 13.05
CA ILE A 39 68.07 -12.75 11.86
C ILE A 39 67.31 -13.76 10.99
N GLN A 40 67.91 -14.91 10.67
CA GLN A 40 67.29 -15.89 9.79
C GLN A 40 66.10 -16.63 10.43
N CYS A 41 66.22 -17.04 11.70
CA CYS A 41 65.19 -17.85 12.34
C CYS A 41 64.03 -17.04 12.92
N GLN A 42 64.23 -15.74 13.20
CA GLN A 42 63.21 -14.93 13.87
C GLN A 42 62.80 -13.71 13.03
N VAL A 43 63.76 -12.88 12.62
CA VAL A 43 63.43 -11.59 11.98
C VAL A 43 62.83 -11.77 10.59
N VAL A 44 63.38 -12.68 9.77
CA VAL A 44 62.86 -12.94 8.42
C VAL A 44 61.43 -13.50 8.44
N PRO A 45 61.10 -14.56 9.22
CA PRO A 45 59.72 -15.06 9.31
C PRO A 45 58.73 -14.04 9.85
N LEU A 46 59.14 -13.23 10.84
CA LEU A 46 58.31 -12.13 11.37
C LEU A 46 57.97 -11.12 10.28
N LYS A 47 58.94 -10.77 9.42
CA LYS A 47 58.72 -9.85 8.30
C LYS A 47 57.72 -10.42 7.29
N GLU A 48 57.79 -11.72 7.01
CA GLU A 48 56.85 -12.41 6.11
C GLU A 48 55.44 -12.44 6.70
N GLN A 49 55.30 -12.79 7.98
CA GLN A 49 54.01 -12.77 8.68
C GLN A 49 53.38 -11.36 8.69
N VAL A 50 54.19 -10.32 8.93
CA VAL A 50 53.72 -8.92 8.88
C VAL A 50 53.25 -8.56 7.47
N ALA A 51 53.98 -8.98 6.43
CA ALA A 51 53.58 -8.71 5.05
C ALA A 51 52.26 -9.42 4.68
N GLU A 52 52.07 -10.67 5.12
CA GLU A 52 50.83 -11.42 4.92
C GLU A 52 49.64 -10.75 5.63
N LEU A 53 49.84 -10.35 6.89
CA LEU A 53 48.81 -9.66 7.66
C LEU A 53 48.42 -8.31 7.02
N VAL A 54 49.39 -7.56 6.50
CA VAL A 54 49.12 -6.30 5.77
C VAL A 54 48.26 -6.55 4.53
N ASN A 55 48.55 -7.60 3.77
CA ASN A 55 47.76 -7.96 2.58
C ASN A 55 46.33 -8.35 2.96
N GLU A 56 46.16 -9.11 4.04
CA GLU A 56 44.83 -9.52 4.53
C GLU A 56 44.02 -8.31 5.00
N VAL A 57 44.62 -7.39 5.76
CA VAL A 57 44.00 -6.13 6.18
C VAL A 57 43.57 -5.29 4.98
N GLN A 58 44.40 -5.21 3.93
CA GLN A 58 44.08 -4.48 2.72
C GLN A 58 42.90 -5.10 1.95
N LYS A 59 42.84 -6.44 1.89
CA LYS A 59 41.72 -7.18 1.31
C LYS A 59 40.42 -6.94 2.09
N LEU A 60 40.46 -7.06 3.43
CA LEU A 60 39.31 -6.81 4.30
C LEU A 60 38.82 -5.37 4.18
N SER A 61 39.73 -4.40 4.09
CA SER A 61 39.40 -2.99 3.88
C SER A 61 38.63 -2.77 2.57
N THR A 62 39.06 -3.42 1.49
CA THR A 62 38.40 -3.34 0.19
C THR A 62 37.00 -3.99 0.22
N GLN A 63 36.86 -5.14 0.88
CA GLN A 63 35.58 -5.82 1.06
C GLN A 63 34.60 -4.97 1.86
N ASN A 64 35.06 -4.32 2.94
CA ASN A 64 34.23 -3.41 3.73
C ASN A 64 33.72 -2.22 2.90
N LEU A 65 34.56 -1.65 2.03
CA LEU A 65 34.14 -0.55 1.16
C LEU A 65 33.05 -0.99 0.15
N GLN A 66 33.17 -2.20 -0.40
CA GLN A 66 32.17 -2.79 -1.29
C GLN A 66 30.83 -3.00 -0.56
N LEU A 67 30.86 -3.60 0.63
CA LEU A 67 29.66 -3.82 1.46
C LEU A 67 28.97 -2.50 1.81
N GLN A 68 29.72 -1.46 2.20
CA GLN A 68 29.15 -0.14 2.46
C GLN A 68 28.46 0.45 1.23
N THR A 69 29.03 0.23 0.04
CA THR A 69 28.44 0.69 -1.22
C THR A 69 27.14 -0.05 -1.54
N GLU A 70 27.08 -1.37 -1.32
CA GLU A 70 25.86 -2.17 -1.51
C GLU A 70 24.77 -1.79 -0.53
N ILE A 71 25.11 -1.61 0.75
CA ILE A 71 24.18 -1.13 1.78
C ILE A 71 23.56 0.21 1.36
N SER A 72 24.38 1.15 0.88
CA SER A 72 23.88 2.46 0.40
C SER A 72 22.90 2.33 -0.77
N LYS A 73 23.17 1.42 -1.72
CA LYS A 73 22.26 1.16 -2.85
C LYS A 73 20.94 0.54 -2.39
N LEU A 74 21.00 -0.45 -1.49
CA LEU A 74 19.82 -1.11 -0.95
C LEU A 74 18.94 -0.14 -0.16
N SER A 75 19.52 0.69 0.70
CA SER A 75 18.78 1.70 1.47
C SER A 75 18.01 2.65 0.56
N LYS A 76 18.63 3.16 -0.52
CA LYS A 76 17.96 4.01 -1.51
C LYS A 76 16.81 3.29 -2.22
N SER A 77 16.96 2.00 -2.50
CA SER A 77 15.90 1.20 -3.11
C SER A 77 14.71 1.00 -2.16
N ILE A 78 14.98 0.78 -0.87
CA ILE A 78 13.95 0.64 0.17
C ILE A 78 13.17 1.95 0.31
N GLU A 79 13.86 3.09 0.38
CA GLU A 79 13.22 4.41 0.45
C GLU A 79 12.28 4.65 -0.74
N LYS A 80 12.73 4.33 -1.96
CA LYS A 80 11.88 4.46 -3.15
C LYS A 80 10.63 3.57 -3.08
N ASN A 81 10.77 2.32 -2.65
CA ASN A 81 9.64 1.39 -2.52
C ASN A 81 8.63 1.88 -1.47
N ASN A 82 9.11 2.37 -0.33
CA ASN A 82 8.24 2.91 0.73
C ASN A 82 7.44 4.13 0.25
N THR A 83 8.06 5.02 -0.54
CA THR A 83 7.35 6.17 -1.13
C THR A 83 6.24 5.71 -2.08
N GLN A 84 6.54 4.74 -2.96
CA GLN A 84 5.55 4.18 -3.88
C GLN A 84 4.40 3.47 -3.17
N GLU A 85 4.69 2.74 -2.08
CA GLU A 85 3.67 2.09 -1.27
C GLU A 85 2.76 3.12 -0.57
N SER A 86 3.33 4.23 -0.09
CA SER A 86 2.57 5.34 0.48
C SER A 86 1.63 5.99 -0.53
N GLU A 87 2.12 6.25 -1.75
CA GLU A 87 1.32 6.79 -2.86
C GLU A 87 0.18 5.84 -3.25
N HIS A 88 0.47 4.55 -3.40
CA HIS A 88 -0.55 3.54 -3.71
C HIS A 88 -1.61 3.42 -2.60
N ASN A 89 -1.20 3.47 -1.34
CA ASN A 89 -2.13 3.42 -0.21
C ASN A 89 -3.05 4.66 -0.16
N GLN A 90 -2.54 5.85 -0.51
CA GLN A 90 -3.39 7.04 -0.65
C GLN A 90 -4.39 6.90 -1.82
N GLU A 91 -3.98 6.34 -2.95
CA GLU A 91 -4.89 6.05 -4.05
C GLU A 91 -5.97 5.03 -3.66
N VAL A 92 -5.61 3.95 -2.97
CA VAL A 92 -6.58 2.94 -2.51
C VAL A 92 -7.58 3.54 -1.52
N LEU A 93 -7.15 4.42 -0.62
CA LEU A 93 -8.06 5.14 0.29
C LEU A 93 -9.04 6.04 -0.47
N ASN A 94 -8.59 6.72 -1.53
CA ASN A 94 -9.45 7.53 -2.39
C ASN A 94 -10.43 6.67 -3.22
N VAL A 95 -10.11 5.40 -3.46
CA VAL A 95 -10.94 4.45 -4.22
C VAL A 95 -11.90 3.65 -3.34
N LYS A 96 -11.84 3.75 -2.00
CA LYS A 96 -12.84 3.17 -1.07
C LYS A 96 -14.19 3.91 -1.16
N THR A 97 -14.78 3.84 -2.34
CA THR A 97 -16.20 4.11 -2.55
C THR A 97 -16.97 2.97 -1.93
N THR A 98 -17.71 3.28 -0.87
CA THR A 98 -18.58 2.28 -0.23
C THR A 98 -19.54 1.68 -1.26
N TYR A 99 -20.02 0.45 -1.06
CA TYR A 99 -21.02 -0.15 -1.95
C TYR A 99 -22.22 0.79 -2.16
N ALA A 100 -22.60 1.55 -1.12
CA ALA A 100 -23.63 2.57 -1.18
C ALA A 100 -23.28 3.70 -2.17
N GLU A 101 -22.04 4.20 -2.20
CA GLU A 101 -21.58 5.20 -3.16
C GLU A 101 -21.50 4.65 -4.59
N CYS A 102 -21.04 3.42 -4.78
CA CYS A 102 -21.06 2.74 -6.07
C CYS A 102 -22.49 2.58 -6.60
N ILE A 103 -23.44 2.22 -5.74
CA ILE A 103 -24.86 2.18 -6.10
C ILE A 103 -25.41 3.58 -6.35
N ALA A 104 -25.04 4.59 -5.57
CA ALA A 104 -25.50 5.97 -5.77
C ALA A 104 -25.02 6.54 -7.11
N LYS A 105 -23.75 6.31 -7.50
CA LYS A 105 -23.19 6.71 -8.80
C LYS A 105 -23.86 5.99 -9.97
N ASN A 106 -24.17 4.70 -9.81
CA ASN A 106 -24.81 3.89 -10.86
C ASN A 106 -26.34 3.96 -10.88
N SER A 107 -26.95 4.44 -9.79
CA SER A 107 -28.38 4.70 -9.68
C SER A 107 -28.67 6.07 -10.28
N GLN A 108 -28.47 6.19 -11.60
CA GLN A 108 -28.96 7.33 -12.37
C GLN A 108 -30.45 7.56 -12.04
N ASN A 109 -30.84 8.83 -11.97
CA ASN A 109 -32.23 9.20 -11.74
C ASN A 109 -33.08 8.60 -12.88
N LYS A 110 -34.10 7.81 -12.51
CA LYS A 110 -34.89 7.02 -13.46
C LYS A 110 -36.37 7.39 -13.34
N VAL A 111 -37.04 7.47 -14.48
CA VAL A 111 -38.49 7.67 -14.57
C VAL A 111 -39.11 6.45 -15.22
N ILE A 112 -40.16 5.94 -14.61
CA ILE A 112 -41.03 4.93 -15.18
C ILE A 112 -42.22 5.62 -15.80
N VAL A 113 -42.44 5.42 -17.09
CA VAL A 113 -43.66 5.80 -17.80
C VAL A 113 -44.44 4.53 -18.08
N LYS A 114 -45.62 4.38 -17.49
CA LYS A 114 -46.50 3.23 -17.73
C LYS A 114 -47.82 3.67 -18.37
N PRO A 115 -48.28 3.01 -19.43
CA PRO A 115 -49.63 3.24 -19.93
C PRO A 115 -50.65 2.82 -18.86
N LYS A 116 -51.78 3.53 -18.81
CA LYS A 116 -52.91 3.12 -17.94
C LYS A 116 -53.58 1.85 -18.47
N SER A 117 -53.54 1.63 -19.78
CA SER A 117 -53.98 0.38 -20.41
C SER A 117 -52.86 -0.66 -20.35
N LYS A 118 -53.17 -1.84 -19.78
CA LYS A 118 -52.20 -2.92 -19.60
C LYS A 118 -51.86 -3.70 -20.88
N THR A 119 -52.65 -3.53 -21.94
CA THR A 119 -52.51 -4.29 -23.19
C THR A 119 -51.62 -3.60 -24.24
N GLN A 120 -51.12 -2.41 -23.93
CA GLN A 120 -50.37 -1.61 -24.89
C GLN A 120 -48.95 -2.15 -25.12
N ASN A 121 -48.51 -2.15 -26.38
CA ASN A 121 -47.14 -2.50 -26.74
C ASN A 121 -46.17 -1.34 -26.44
N VAL A 122 -44.98 -1.68 -25.95
CA VAL A 122 -43.88 -0.75 -25.65
C VAL A 122 -43.51 0.13 -26.84
N SER A 123 -43.61 -0.38 -28.08
CA SER A 123 -43.28 0.41 -29.28
C SER A 123 -44.20 1.62 -29.43
N LYS A 124 -45.50 1.46 -29.15
CA LYS A 124 -46.46 2.57 -29.18
C LYS A 124 -46.15 3.60 -28.10
N THR A 125 -45.80 3.13 -26.90
CA THR A 125 -45.40 4.00 -25.79
C THR A 125 -44.12 4.78 -26.09
N LYS A 126 -43.16 4.22 -26.86
CA LYS A 126 -41.98 4.96 -27.33
C LYS A 126 -42.35 6.07 -28.29
N SER A 127 -43.16 5.77 -29.31
CA SER A 127 -43.61 6.75 -30.29
C SER A 127 -44.40 7.87 -29.63
N ASP A 128 -45.30 7.55 -28.70
CA ASP A 128 -46.10 8.56 -27.99
C ASP A 128 -45.22 9.48 -27.14
N ILE A 129 -44.19 8.95 -26.47
CA ILE A 129 -43.24 9.77 -25.73
C ILE A 129 -42.42 10.65 -26.66
N LEU A 130 -41.90 10.12 -27.77
CA LEU A 130 -41.10 10.91 -28.73
C LEU A 130 -41.91 12.03 -29.38
N ASN A 131 -43.18 11.76 -29.72
CA ASN A 131 -44.04 12.74 -30.38
C ASN A 131 -44.51 13.86 -29.44
N ASN A 132 -44.72 13.56 -28.15
CA ASN A 132 -45.25 14.54 -27.20
C ASN A 132 -44.15 15.19 -26.35
N VAL A 133 -43.10 14.45 -26.02
CA VAL A 133 -41.97 14.90 -25.20
C VAL A 133 -40.72 14.87 -26.07
N ASN A 134 -40.48 15.95 -26.81
CA ASN A 134 -39.25 16.10 -27.58
C ASN A 134 -38.08 16.39 -26.62
N PRO A 135 -37.11 15.46 -26.47
CA PRO A 135 -36.00 15.65 -25.54
C PRO A 135 -35.06 16.79 -25.95
N ILE A 136 -34.99 17.12 -27.24
CA ILE A 136 -34.12 18.18 -27.77
C ILE A 136 -34.67 19.56 -27.38
N GLU A 137 -35.95 19.80 -27.63
CA GLU A 137 -36.60 21.08 -27.29
C GLU A 137 -36.67 21.34 -25.79
N SER A 138 -36.76 20.27 -24.99
CA SER A 138 -36.86 20.36 -23.53
C SER A 138 -35.50 20.33 -22.82
N SER A 139 -34.39 20.30 -23.57
CA SER A 139 -33.02 20.14 -23.04
C SER A 139 -32.88 18.95 -22.08
N LEU A 140 -33.56 17.83 -22.38
CA LEU A 140 -33.57 16.64 -21.55
C LEU A 140 -32.54 15.63 -22.05
N VAL A 141 -31.54 15.35 -21.22
CA VAL A 141 -30.58 14.28 -21.47
C VAL A 141 -31.23 12.96 -21.06
N ILE A 142 -31.69 12.19 -22.06
CA ILE A 142 -32.17 10.82 -21.88
C ILE A 142 -31.00 9.86 -22.12
N GLY A 143 -30.63 9.12 -21.08
CA GLY A 143 -29.62 8.07 -21.15
C GLY A 143 -30.24 6.72 -21.57
N LYS A 144 -30.15 5.73 -20.69
CA LYS A 144 -30.59 4.36 -21.00
C LYS A 144 -32.11 4.21 -20.96
N VAL A 145 -32.67 3.60 -22.00
CA VAL A 145 -34.09 3.23 -22.09
C VAL A 145 -34.24 1.72 -21.95
N LYS A 146 -35.08 1.26 -21.01
CA LYS A 146 -35.37 -0.16 -20.79
C LYS A 146 -36.88 -0.42 -20.90
N ASN A 147 -37.23 -1.49 -21.61
CA ASN A 147 -38.60 -1.92 -21.75
C ASN A 147 -39.08 -2.62 -20.47
N LEU A 148 -40.30 -2.34 -20.03
CA LEU A 148 -40.96 -2.99 -18.89
C LEU A 148 -42.17 -3.80 -19.37
N LYS A 149 -42.70 -4.65 -18.49
CA LYS A 149 -43.98 -5.35 -18.70
C LYS A 149 -45.14 -4.33 -18.82
N ASP A 150 -46.24 -4.78 -19.42
CA ASP A 150 -47.48 -3.99 -19.62
C ASP A 150 -47.24 -2.69 -20.41
N GLY A 151 -46.36 -2.72 -21.41
CA GLY A 151 -46.07 -1.56 -22.26
C GLY A 151 -45.26 -0.44 -21.59
N GLY A 152 -44.78 -0.65 -20.35
CA GLY A 152 -44.03 0.37 -19.63
C GLY A 152 -42.64 0.64 -20.21
N LEU A 153 -42.13 1.84 -19.94
CA LEU A 153 -40.77 2.26 -20.25
C LEU A 153 -40.08 2.79 -18.99
N LEU A 154 -38.81 2.40 -18.83
CA LEU A 154 -37.91 2.95 -17.83
C LEU A 154 -36.87 3.81 -18.55
N LEU A 155 -36.84 5.09 -18.23
CA LEU A 155 -35.97 6.08 -18.84
C LEU A 155 -34.98 6.59 -17.79
N GLY A 156 -33.68 6.46 -18.04
CA GLY A 156 -32.67 7.19 -17.29
C GLY A 156 -32.62 8.64 -17.79
N CYS A 157 -32.77 9.61 -16.90
CA CYS A 157 -32.73 11.02 -17.24
C CYS A 157 -31.99 11.77 -16.13
N GLU A 158 -31.16 12.75 -16.47
CA GLU A 158 -30.48 13.57 -15.45
C GLU A 158 -31.49 14.45 -14.70
N ASP A 159 -32.36 15.13 -15.46
CA ASP A 159 -33.38 16.06 -14.98
C ASP A 159 -34.77 15.40 -14.83
N VAL A 160 -34.90 14.51 -13.85
CA VAL A 160 -36.14 13.75 -13.61
C VAL A 160 -37.35 14.63 -13.28
N ALA A 161 -37.15 15.74 -12.56
CA ALA A 161 -38.24 16.64 -12.19
C ALA A 161 -38.91 17.23 -13.44
N LYS A 162 -38.12 17.77 -14.37
CA LYS A 162 -38.59 18.34 -15.63
C LYS A 162 -39.22 17.29 -16.54
N PHE A 163 -38.61 16.11 -16.65
CA PHE A 163 -39.19 15.04 -17.46
C PHE A 163 -40.54 14.59 -16.90
N LYS A 164 -40.66 14.47 -15.57
CA LYS A 164 -41.91 14.09 -14.90
C LYS A 164 -43.01 15.13 -15.10
N GLU A 165 -42.68 16.41 -15.04
CA GLU A 165 -43.60 17.52 -15.32
C GLU A 165 -44.10 17.44 -16.77
N ASN A 166 -43.21 17.29 -17.74
CA ASN A 166 -43.57 17.11 -19.15
C ASN A 166 -44.48 15.90 -19.41
N VAL A 167 -44.22 14.76 -18.76
CA VAL A 167 -45.09 13.58 -18.86
C VAL A 167 -46.45 13.83 -18.20
N LYS A 168 -46.49 14.59 -17.10
CA LYS A 168 -47.73 14.94 -16.43
C LYS A 168 -48.56 15.93 -17.27
N ASP A 169 -47.93 16.89 -17.91
CA ASP A 169 -48.66 17.92 -18.64
C ASP A 169 -49.15 17.40 -20.00
N LYS A 170 -48.31 16.66 -20.72
CA LYS A 170 -48.61 16.22 -22.09
C LYS A 170 -49.18 14.82 -22.19
N LEU A 171 -48.90 13.93 -21.23
CA LEU A 171 -49.21 12.50 -21.31
C LEU A 171 -50.06 11.96 -20.14
N SER A 172 -50.48 12.80 -19.18
CA SER A 172 -51.22 12.35 -17.98
C SER A 172 -52.55 11.65 -18.25
N GLN A 173 -53.18 11.91 -19.39
CA GLN A 173 -54.45 11.27 -19.74
C GLN A 173 -54.27 9.76 -19.93
N ASN A 174 -53.22 9.35 -20.64
CA ASN A 174 -53.00 7.97 -21.05
C ASN A 174 -51.90 7.25 -20.27
N TYR A 175 -51.03 8.00 -19.58
CA TYR A 175 -49.84 7.47 -18.93
C TYR A 175 -49.72 7.89 -17.48
N ASN A 176 -48.99 7.10 -16.70
CA ASN A 176 -48.58 7.40 -15.35
C ASN A 176 -47.06 7.45 -15.28
N GLY A 177 -46.52 8.66 -15.08
CA GLY A 177 -45.11 8.91 -14.85
C GLY A 177 -44.76 8.82 -13.36
N ARG A 178 -43.87 7.91 -12.99
CA ARG A 178 -43.37 7.75 -11.62
C ARG A 178 -41.85 7.84 -11.59
N GLU A 179 -41.35 8.65 -10.67
CA GLU A 179 -39.94 8.69 -10.35
C GLU A 179 -39.55 7.44 -9.55
N VAL A 180 -38.44 6.82 -9.96
CA VAL A 180 -37.86 5.71 -9.23
C VAL A 180 -36.99 6.30 -8.13
N LYS A 181 -37.45 6.13 -6.88
CA LYS A 181 -36.64 6.47 -5.71
C LYS A 181 -35.33 5.68 -5.76
N LYS A 182 -34.24 6.32 -5.33
CA LYS A 182 -32.91 5.69 -5.23
C LYS A 182 -33.04 4.34 -4.53
N ILE A 183 -32.37 3.32 -5.10
CA ILE A 183 -32.30 2.01 -4.47
C ILE A 183 -31.46 2.18 -3.21
N GLN A 184 -32.12 2.17 -2.06
CA GLN A 184 -31.44 2.04 -0.78
C GLN A 184 -31.07 0.55 -0.63
N PRO A 185 -29.78 0.19 -0.63
CA PRO A 185 -29.38 -1.18 -0.43
C PRO A 185 -29.94 -1.68 0.91
N ARG A 186 -30.57 -2.86 0.89
CA ARG A 186 -31.15 -3.48 2.08
C ARG A 186 -30.27 -4.64 2.50
N ILE A 187 -29.75 -4.58 3.72
CA ILE A 187 -29.07 -5.72 4.33
C ILE A 187 -30.16 -6.61 4.93
N ARG A 188 -30.18 -7.89 4.53
CA ARG A 188 -31.01 -8.91 5.17
C ARG A 188 -30.10 -9.79 6.00
N ILE A 189 -30.37 -9.85 7.29
CA ILE A 189 -29.68 -10.74 8.21
C ILE A 189 -30.62 -11.92 8.45
N ALA A 190 -30.14 -13.13 8.24
CA ALA A 190 -30.90 -14.36 8.39
C ALA A 190 -30.13 -15.33 9.29
N GLY A 191 -30.83 -16.28 9.92
CA GLY A 191 -30.22 -17.29 10.80
C GLY A 191 -29.94 -16.83 12.23
N ILE A 192 -30.59 -15.74 12.67
CA ILE A 192 -30.54 -15.30 14.06
C ILE A 192 -31.76 -15.87 14.77
N SER A 193 -31.50 -16.74 15.75
CA SER A 193 -32.51 -17.36 16.60
C SER A 193 -32.99 -16.45 17.72
N ASP A 194 -32.18 -15.47 18.11
CA ASP A 194 -32.43 -14.60 19.25
C ASP A 194 -33.10 -13.29 18.84
N THR A 195 -33.89 -12.73 19.75
CA THR A 195 -34.55 -11.43 19.55
C THR A 195 -33.53 -10.31 19.64
N ILE A 196 -32.95 -9.94 18.49
CA ILE A 196 -31.97 -8.83 18.42
C ILE A 196 -32.70 -7.50 18.22
N GLN A 197 -32.34 -6.50 19.02
CA GLN A 197 -32.87 -5.15 18.88
C GLN A 197 -32.13 -4.37 17.79
N LYS A 198 -32.79 -3.35 17.25
CA LYS A 198 -32.26 -2.55 16.15
C LYS A 198 -30.93 -1.89 16.51
N GLU A 199 -30.80 -1.45 17.76
CA GLU A 199 -29.65 -0.73 18.31
C GLU A 199 -28.40 -1.62 18.32
N ASP A 200 -28.56 -2.90 18.66
CA ASP A 200 -27.48 -3.88 18.67
C ASP A 200 -26.92 -4.06 17.25
N VAL A 201 -27.80 -4.23 16.26
CA VAL A 201 -27.38 -4.38 14.85
C VAL A 201 -26.64 -3.14 14.36
N LEU A 202 -27.09 -1.94 14.72
CA LEU A 202 -26.43 -0.69 14.32
C LEU A 202 -25.02 -0.56 14.91
N SER A 203 -24.80 -1.04 16.14
CA SER A 203 -23.49 -1.01 16.78
C SER A 203 -22.42 -1.83 16.02
N TYR A 204 -22.82 -2.91 15.35
CA TYR A 204 -21.91 -3.74 14.56
C TYR A 204 -21.62 -3.17 13.16
N LEU A 205 -22.48 -2.29 12.65
CA LEU A 205 -22.39 -1.72 11.30
C LEU A 205 -21.62 -0.40 11.25
N VAL A 206 -21.51 0.32 12.37
CA VAL A 206 -20.76 1.58 12.48
C VAL A 206 -19.41 1.28 13.13
N LYS A 207 -18.41 0.95 12.30
CA LYS A 207 -16.99 0.92 12.69
C LYS A 207 -16.19 1.82 11.76
#